data_AF-A0A958BWW4-F1
#
_entry.id   AF-A0A958BWW4-F1
#
_cell.length_a   1.000
_cell.length_b   1.000
_cell.length_c   1.000
_cell.angle_alpha   90.00
_cell.angle_beta   90.00
_cell.angle_gamma   90.00
#
_symmetry.space_group_name_H-M   'P 1'
#
loop_
_entity.id
_entity.type
_entity.pdbx_description
1 polymer ?
#
loop_
_entity_poly.entity_id
_entity_poly.type
_entity_poly.pdbx_seq_one_letter_code
_entity_poly.pdbx_strand_id
1 'polypeptide(L)'
;MGFRRAFLLTAFISLIGLAAGCAPFNSAYTFKGNQLDPPMDLPDFELMTDEGQPFRLSDNGGELTLVYFGYTFCPDVCPLTMADVKQALAGMLCVPQ
;
A
#
# COMPACT_ATOMS: atom_id res chain seq x y z
N MET A 1 14.62 -36.82 -33.90
CA MET A 1 15.55 -36.24 -32.91
C MET A 1 15.25 -34.78 -32.49
N GLY A 2 14.35 -34.05 -33.17
CA GLY A 2 14.01 -32.65 -32.80
C GLY A 2 13.04 -32.47 -31.62
N PHE A 3 12.15 -33.44 -31.38
CA PHE A 3 11.09 -33.30 -30.37
C PHE A 3 11.61 -33.33 -28.92
N ARG A 4 12.65 -34.13 -28.64
CA ARG A 4 13.28 -34.20 -27.30
C ARG A 4 14.01 -32.90 -26.93
N ARG A 5 14.61 -32.20 -27.91
CA ARG A 5 15.28 -30.92 -27.67
C ARG A 5 14.27 -29.79 -27.45
N ALA A 6 13.18 -29.77 -28.22
CA ALA A 6 12.10 -28.80 -28.03
C ALA A 6 11.44 -28.94 -26.64
N PHE A 7 11.20 -30.18 -26.20
CA PHE A 7 10.60 -30.45 -24.89
C PHE A 7 11.52 -30.07 -23.71
N LEU A 8 12.83 -30.23 -23.87
CA LEU A 8 13.81 -29.81 -22.85
C LEU A 8 13.92 -28.29 -22.76
N LEU A 9 13.85 -27.58 -23.89
CA LEU A 9 13.91 -26.11 -23.91
C LEU A 9 12.65 -25.47 -23.32
N THR A 10 11.47 -26.00 -23.60
CA THR A 10 10.21 -25.49 -23.01
C THR A 10 10.13 -25.75 -21.52
N ALA A 11 10.58 -26.93 -21.06
CA ALA A 11 10.66 -27.25 -19.63
C ALA A 11 11.64 -26.31 -18.90
N PHE A 12 12.78 -25.98 -19.51
CA PHE A 12 13.77 -25.09 -18.91
C PHE A 12 13.27 -23.64 -18.81
N ILE A 13 12.58 -23.14 -19.85
CA ILE A 13 11.99 -21.79 -19.85
C ILE A 13 10.87 -21.68 -18.82
N SER A 14 10.01 -22.70 -18.70
CA SER A 14 8.95 -22.76 -17.70
C SER A 14 9.50 -22.80 -16.26
N LEU A 15 10.60 -23.54 -16.04
CA LEU A 15 11.27 -23.62 -14.74
C LEU A 15 11.90 -22.28 -14.33
N ILE A 16 12.50 -21.54 -15.27
CA ILE A 16 13.07 -20.21 -15.03
C ILE A 16 11.97 -19.19 -14.73
N GLY A 17 10.84 -19.24 -15.47
CA GLY A 17 9.70 -18.36 -15.23
C GLY A 17 9.08 -18.53 -13.84
N LEU A 18 9.02 -19.76 -13.32
CA LEU A 18 8.54 -20.05 -11.97
C LEU A 18 9.49 -19.54 -10.87
N ALA A 19 10.80 -19.55 -11.12
CA ALA A 19 11.82 -19.10 -10.17
C ALA A 19 11.94 -17.56 -10.09
N ALA A 20 11.61 -16.84 -11.17
CA ALA A 20 11.68 -15.38 -11.23
C ALA A 20 10.44 -14.66 -10.67
N GLY A 21 9.33 -15.38 -10.40
CA GLY A 21 8.07 -14.81 -9.91
C GLY A 21 8.08 -14.35 -8.44
N CYS A 22 9.18 -14.54 -7.71
CA CYS A 22 9.37 -14.10 -6.33
C CYS A 22 10.70 -13.36 -6.17
N ALA A 23 11.08 -12.51 -7.12
CA ALA A 23 12.09 -11.52 -6.84
C ALA A 23 11.51 -10.53 -5.81
N PRO A 24 12.06 -10.44 -4.58
CA PRO A 24 11.62 -9.43 -3.63
C PRO A 24 12.01 -8.08 -4.23
N PHE A 25 11.02 -7.27 -4.60
CA PHE A 25 11.23 -5.88 -4.95
C PHE A 25 11.55 -5.11 -3.65
N ASN A 26 12.74 -5.35 -3.11
CA ASN A 26 13.19 -4.77 -1.85
C ASN A 26 13.80 -3.39 -2.17
N SER A 27 12.94 -2.41 -2.42
CA SER A 27 13.35 -1.03 -2.54
C SER A 27 13.41 -0.43 -1.14
N ALA A 28 14.62 -0.20 -0.62
CA ALA A 28 14.79 0.44 0.68
C ALA A 28 14.21 1.86 0.64
N TYR A 29 13.01 2.04 1.17
CA TYR A 29 12.37 3.35 1.28
C TYR A 29 13.00 4.16 2.41
N THR A 30 13.44 5.39 2.11
CA THR A 30 13.88 6.35 3.13
C THR A 30 12.72 7.27 3.46
N PHE A 31 12.24 7.21 4.71
CA PHE A 31 11.17 8.08 5.18
C PHE A 31 11.57 9.57 5.06
N LYS A 32 10.70 10.35 4.42
CA LYS A 32 10.85 11.80 4.26
C LYS A 32 9.70 12.47 5.02
N GLY A 33 9.95 12.78 6.29
CA GLY A 33 8.95 13.41 7.15
C GLY A 33 9.50 13.62 8.56
N ASN A 34 8.66 14.21 9.40
CA ASN A 34 8.95 14.32 10.83
C ASN A 34 8.45 13.05 11.51
N GLN A 35 9.38 12.25 12.05
CA GLN A 35 9.02 11.17 12.96
C GLN A 35 8.78 11.75 14.34
N LEU A 36 7.63 11.45 14.94
CA LEU A 36 7.38 11.79 16.34
C LEU A 36 8.09 10.77 17.23
N ASP A 37 9.16 11.20 17.89
CA ASP A 37 9.91 10.43 18.87
C ASP A 37 10.14 11.29 20.13
N PRO A 38 9.51 10.99 21.28
CA PRO A 38 8.65 9.81 21.50
C PRO A 38 7.31 9.88 20.74
N PRO A 39 6.66 8.73 20.51
CA PRO A 39 5.30 8.69 19.98
C PRO A 39 4.36 9.55 20.83
N MET A 40 3.46 10.27 20.17
CA MET A 40 2.40 11.04 20.83
C MET A 40 1.14 10.19 20.89
N ASP A 41 0.54 10.08 22.08
CA ASP A 41 -0.80 9.51 22.22
C ASP A 41 -1.83 10.46 21.59
N LEU A 42 -2.54 9.98 20.57
CA LEU A 42 -3.64 10.73 19.99
C LEU A 42 -4.89 10.58 20.87
N PRO A 43 -5.58 11.69 21.22
CA PRO A 43 -6.86 11.61 21.89
C PRO A 43 -7.90 10.97 20.96
N ASP A 44 -8.91 10.34 21.57
CA ASP A 44 -10.06 9.86 20.80
C ASP A 44 -10.81 11.05 20.19
N PHE A 45 -11.28 10.87 18.96
CA PHE A 45 -12.03 11.87 18.22
C PHE A 45 -13.21 11.21 17.53
N GLU A 46 -14.30 11.97 17.37
CA GLU A 46 -15.47 11.52 16.63
C GLU A 46 -15.65 12.41 15.39
N LEU A 47 -15.71 11.78 14.21
CA LEU A 47 -16.00 12.41 12.94
C LEU A 47 -17.27 11.81 12.35
N MET A 48 -17.89 12.51 11.41
CA MET A 48 -18.95 11.93 10.59
C MET A 48 -18.36 11.47 9.26
N THR A 49 -18.63 10.22 8.88
CA THR A 49 -18.29 9.70 7.57
C THR A 49 -19.17 10.34 6.49
N ASP A 50 -18.79 10.17 5.24
CA ASP A 50 -19.59 10.53 4.08
C ASP A 50 -20.93 9.77 4.00
N GLU A 51 -21.02 8.62 4.66
CA GLU A 51 -22.25 7.83 4.84
C GLU A 51 -23.12 8.31 6.03
N GLY A 52 -22.67 9.33 6.77
CA GLY A 52 -23.35 9.88 7.93
C GLY A 52 -23.27 9.02 9.19
N GLN A 53 -22.34 8.07 9.24
CA GLN A 53 -22.06 7.27 10.43
C GLN A 53 -21.00 7.96 11.29
N PRO A 54 -21.06 7.82 12.63
CA PRO A 54 -19.96 8.26 13.48
C PRO A 54 -18.75 7.36 13.26
N PHE A 55 -17.57 7.97 13.12
CA PHE A 55 -16.28 7.31 13.12
C PHE A 55 -15.51 7.77 14.36
N ARG A 56 -15.07 6.81 15.19
CA ARG A 56 -14.20 7.07 16.33
C ARG A 56 -12.84 6.41 16.13
N LEU A 57 -11.77 7.08 16.52
CA LEU A 57 -10.42 6.48 16.44
C LEU A 57 -10.33 5.21 17.28
N SER A 58 -11.02 5.18 18.42
CA SER A 58 -11.14 4.00 19.29
C SER A 58 -11.68 2.75 18.59
N ASP A 59 -12.46 2.91 17.53
CA ASP A 59 -13.22 1.82 16.92
C ASP A 59 -12.41 1.10 15.83
N ASN A 60 -11.25 1.64 15.45
CA ASN A 60 -10.37 1.11 14.40
C ASN A 60 -9.57 -0.14 14.82
N GLY A 61 -9.75 -0.67 16.03
CA GLY A 61 -9.20 -1.98 16.42
C GLY A 61 -7.67 -2.10 16.43
N GLY A 62 -6.95 -0.97 16.41
CA GLY A 62 -5.48 -0.95 16.33
C GLY A 62 -4.92 -1.17 14.92
N GLU A 63 -5.75 -1.12 13.88
CA GLU A 63 -5.27 -1.13 12.49
C GLU A 63 -4.48 0.15 12.18
N LEU A 64 -3.61 0.11 11.16
CA LEU A 64 -2.86 1.28 10.72
C LEU A 64 -3.83 2.37 10.18
N THR A 65 -3.94 3.49 10.89
CA THR A 65 -4.74 4.65 10.44
C THR A 65 -3.86 5.69 9.75
N LEU A 66 -4.21 6.06 8.51
CA LEU A 66 -3.65 7.23 7.83
C LEU A 66 -4.65 8.40 7.90
N VAL A 67 -4.26 9.51 8.52
CA VAL A 67 -5.05 10.75 8.52
C VAL A 67 -4.53 11.68 7.41
N TYR A 68 -5.41 12.05 6.49
CA TYR A 68 -5.11 12.96 5.38
C TYR A 68 -6.12 14.10 5.31
N PHE A 69 -5.62 15.34 5.27
CA PHE A 69 -6.44 16.55 5.15
C PHE A 69 -6.52 16.97 3.68
N GLY A 70 -7.62 16.60 3.01
CA GLY A 70 -7.86 16.91 1.61
C GLY A 70 -9.05 17.82 1.37
N TYR A 71 -9.29 18.16 0.10
CA TYR A 71 -10.48 18.86 -0.36
C TYR A 71 -11.42 17.86 -1.04
N THR A 72 -12.71 17.92 -0.69
CA THR A 72 -13.76 17.09 -1.31
C THR A 72 -14.36 17.73 -2.57
N PHE A 73 -14.27 19.06 -2.68
CA PHE A 73 -14.62 19.84 -3.86
C PHE A 73 -13.47 20.77 -4.21
N CYS A 74 -12.90 20.57 -5.39
CA CYS A 74 -11.69 21.25 -5.85
C CYS A 74 -12.04 22.68 -6.29
N PRO A 75 -11.42 23.73 -5.73
CA PRO A 75 -11.71 25.08 -6.18
C PRO A 75 -11.08 25.42 -7.54
N ASP A 76 -10.11 24.65 -8.04
CA ASP A 76 -9.54 24.80 -9.40
C ASP A 76 -8.68 23.59 -9.86
N VAL A 77 -8.08 22.85 -8.92
CA VAL A 77 -7.27 21.65 -9.21
C VAL A 77 -7.51 20.57 -8.17
N CYS A 78 -7.81 19.37 -8.63
CA CYS A 78 -7.91 18.22 -7.74
C CYS A 78 -6.51 17.68 -7.42
N PRO A 79 -6.17 17.48 -6.14
CA PRO A 79 -4.84 17.03 -5.75
C PRO A 79 -4.60 15.59 -6.20
N LEU A 80 -3.51 15.35 -6.94
CA LEU A 80 -3.05 14.00 -7.29
C LEU A 80 -2.66 13.17 -6.05
N THR A 81 -2.42 13.83 -4.92
CA THR A 81 -2.07 13.20 -3.65
C THR A 81 -3.08 12.13 -3.22
N MET A 82 -4.37 12.28 -3.50
CA MET A 82 -5.34 11.23 -3.18
C MET A 82 -5.17 9.97 -4.02
N ALA A 83 -4.72 10.10 -5.27
CA ALA A 83 -4.38 8.94 -6.10
C ALA A 83 -3.15 8.20 -5.54
N ASP A 84 -2.14 8.96 -5.10
CA ASP A 84 -0.93 8.40 -4.46
C ASP A 84 -1.28 7.66 -3.15
N VAL A 85 -2.15 8.25 -2.32
CA VAL A 85 -2.64 7.63 -1.08
C VAL A 85 -3.35 6.31 -1.37
N LYS A 86 -4.25 6.27 -2.37
CA LYS A 86 -4.92 5.03 -2.80
C LYS A 86 -3.92 3.96 -3.20
N GLN A 87 -2.89 4.34 -3.94
CA GLN A 87 -1.86 3.41 -4.41
C GLN A 87 -0.98 2.90 -3.26
N ALA A 88 -0.66 3.77 -2.30
CA ALA A 88 0.07 3.41 -1.09
C ALA A 88 -0.71 2.40 -0.23
N LEU A 89 -2.00 2.65 0.03
CA LEU A 89 -2.85 1.74 0.81
C LEU A 89 -2.95 0.35 0.15
N ALA A 90 -3.07 0.28 -1.18
CA ALA A 90 -3.10 -1.01 -1.89
C ALA A 90 -1.79 -1.80 -1.75
N GLY A 91 -0.64 -1.10 -1.69
CA GLY A 91 0.68 -1.70 -1.51
C GLY A 91 0.98 -2.15 -0.08
N MET A 92 0.22 -1.70 0.92
CA MET A 92 0.42 -2.08 2.33
C MET A 92 0.20 -3.57 2.60
N LEU A 93 -0.54 -4.28 1.74
CA LEU A 93 -0.67 -5.75 1.78
C LEU A 93 0.68 -6.49 1.60
N CYS A 94 1.71 -5.81 1.09
CA CYS A 94 3.06 -6.35 0.91
C CYS A 94 4.08 -5.83 1.93
N VAL A 95 3.68 -4.99 2.90
CA VAL A 95 4.61 -4.56 3.96
C VAL A 95 4.86 -5.77 4.86
N PRO A 96 6.12 -6.24 5.01
CA PRO A 96 6.43 -7.22 6.04
C PRO A 96 6.19 -6.53 7.38
N GLN A 97 5.26 -7.07 8.18
CA GLN A 97 5.15 -6.72 9.59
C GLN A 97 6.49 -7.01 10.28
#